data_AF-A0A7Y5HGK0-F1
#
_entry.id   AF-A0A7Y5HGK0-F1
#
_cell.length_a   1.000
_cell.length_b   1.000
_cell.length_c   1.000
_cell.angle_alpha   90.00
_cell.angle_beta   90.00
_cell.angle_gamma   90.00
#
_symmetry.space_group_name_H-M   'P 1'
#
loop_
_entity.id
_entity.type
_entity.pdbx_description
1 polymer ?
#
loop_
_entity_poly.entity_id
_entity_poly.type
_entity_poly.pdbx_seq_one_letter_code
_entity_poly.pdbx_strand_id
1 'polypeptide(L)'
;MPYHPIQEILEDLRAGRMIILQDDPRRENEGDLVMAAEKVTPEAIHFFLKEARGKMCLCMPEDRADQLHLPVQVTRNTSFHHTAFAVTFDAREGVGTGESARDRAVSILKACDPACRPDDLVKPGHVDPLRARPGGVLVRTGQTEGSVDLCRLAGLKPMAVISVILREDGEAALLPDLERFQARTGLKMCSVADVVRARRERERLVEHVVTVKLPTDAGEFDCHLYRSVVDEPLHLALTVGMPAPEKGRELRHGDPILVRAHSECLTGDIFGSARCDCGPQLREAMRRIRAEGRGVILYMRQEGRGIGLEAKLKAYHLQEAGLDTVEANEKLGFRADERDYGVGAQILLDLGVRRMRLMTNNPKKLYGLEGFGLEVSERVPIDIPPRPENARYLEVKRRKMGHLLPEAGGAPG
;
A
#
# COMPACT_ATOMS: atom_id res chain seq x y z
N MET A 1 -11.65 -19.15 -10.11
CA MET A 1 -11.65 -17.68 -9.91
C MET A 1 -11.13 -17.05 -11.20
N PRO A 2 -11.60 -15.86 -11.61
CA PRO A 2 -11.23 -15.28 -12.90
C PRO A 2 -9.77 -14.80 -12.95
N TYR A 3 -9.13 -14.65 -11.79
CA TYR A 3 -7.73 -14.27 -11.67
C TYR A 3 -6.80 -15.48 -11.66
N HIS A 4 -5.64 -15.30 -12.29
CA HIS A 4 -4.57 -16.27 -12.35
C HIS A 4 -3.52 -16.00 -11.27
N PRO A 5 -2.75 -17.02 -10.84
CA PRO A 5 -1.64 -16.83 -9.90
C PRO A 5 -0.66 -15.78 -10.41
N ILE A 6 -0.20 -14.89 -9.51
CA ILE A 6 0.71 -13.79 -9.91
C ILE A 6 1.95 -14.30 -10.64
N GLN A 7 2.47 -15.48 -10.26
CA GLN A 7 3.64 -16.06 -10.89
C GLN A 7 3.44 -16.32 -12.39
N GLU A 8 2.25 -16.78 -12.78
CA GLU A 8 1.90 -17.00 -14.19
C GLU A 8 1.79 -15.70 -14.97
N ILE A 9 1.29 -14.63 -14.34
CA ILE A 9 1.24 -13.28 -14.93
C ILE A 9 2.66 -12.77 -15.20
N LEU A 10 3.57 -12.94 -14.22
CA LEU A 10 4.96 -12.52 -14.36
C LEU A 10 5.68 -13.30 -15.47
N GLU A 11 5.38 -14.59 -15.62
CA GLU A 11 5.92 -15.42 -16.72
C GLU A 11 5.43 -14.97 -18.09
N ASP A 12 4.14 -14.63 -18.22
CA ASP A 12 3.58 -14.08 -19.45
C ASP A 12 4.27 -12.76 -19.84
N LEU A 13 4.43 -11.84 -18.89
CA LEU A 13 5.14 -10.57 -19.13
C LEU A 13 6.60 -10.79 -19.52
N ARG A 14 7.33 -11.72 -18.87
CA ARG A 14 8.71 -12.06 -19.26
C ARG A 14 8.81 -12.59 -20.68
N ALA A 15 7.81 -13.37 -21.11
CA ALA A 15 7.73 -13.91 -22.45
C ALA A 15 7.29 -12.87 -23.50
N GLY A 16 7.02 -11.62 -23.10
CA GLY A 16 6.49 -10.57 -23.98
C GLY A 16 5.02 -10.77 -24.34
N ARG A 17 4.27 -11.55 -23.55
CA ARG A 17 2.82 -11.66 -23.69
C ARG A 17 2.11 -10.53 -22.95
N MET A 18 0.89 -10.22 -23.38
CA MET A 18 0.01 -9.28 -22.71
C MET A 18 -0.74 -9.96 -21.56
N ILE A 19 -1.23 -9.17 -20.62
CA ILE A 19 -2.11 -9.61 -19.53
C ILE A 19 -3.22 -8.58 -19.32
N ILE A 20 -4.23 -8.94 -18.52
CA ILE A 20 -5.28 -8.02 -18.07
C ILE A 20 -5.00 -7.66 -16.61
N LEU A 21 -4.99 -6.37 -16.29
CA LEU A 21 -4.88 -5.85 -14.94
C LEU A 21 -6.17 -5.10 -14.57
N GLN A 22 -6.89 -5.62 -13.57
CA GLN A 22 -8.07 -4.96 -13.03
C GLN A 22 -7.73 -4.13 -11.79
N ASP A 23 -8.28 -2.92 -11.71
CA ASP A 23 -8.16 -2.05 -10.53
C ASP A 23 -9.11 -2.44 -9.37
N ASP A 24 -8.97 -1.80 -8.20
CA ASP A 24 -9.89 -1.93 -7.06
C ASP A 24 -11.34 -1.63 -7.51
N PRO A 25 -12.31 -2.51 -7.19
CA PRO A 25 -13.72 -2.31 -7.53
C PRO A 25 -14.37 -1.02 -6.99
N ARG A 26 -13.71 -0.34 -6.04
CA ARG A 26 -14.16 0.94 -5.44
C ARG A 26 -13.43 2.15 -6.03
N ARG A 27 -12.50 1.95 -6.97
CA ARG A 27 -11.81 3.02 -7.70
C ARG A 27 -12.42 3.15 -9.11
N GLU A 28 -11.76 2.66 -10.16
CA GLU A 28 -12.31 2.70 -11.52
C GLU A 28 -13.13 1.43 -11.83
N ASN A 29 -12.79 0.30 -11.20
CA ASN A 29 -13.38 -1.03 -11.49
C ASN A 29 -13.25 -1.44 -12.97
N GLU A 30 -12.28 -0.88 -13.68
CA GLU A 30 -11.96 -1.14 -15.08
C GLU A 30 -10.79 -2.12 -15.21
N GLY A 31 -10.64 -2.69 -16.40
CA GLY A 31 -9.51 -3.55 -16.76
C GLY A 31 -8.66 -2.94 -17.87
N ASP A 32 -7.34 -2.96 -17.65
CA ASP A 32 -6.36 -2.56 -18.65
C ASP A 32 -5.73 -3.78 -19.30
N LEU A 33 -5.54 -3.71 -20.61
CA LEU A 33 -4.57 -4.54 -21.30
C LEU A 33 -3.17 -4.01 -20.96
N VAL A 34 -2.26 -4.89 -20.57
CA VAL A 34 -0.90 -4.52 -20.11
C VAL A 34 0.16 -5.34 -20.83
N MET A 35 1.26 -4.71 -21.21
CA MET A 35 2.45 -5.36 -21.76
C MET A 35 3.71 -4.68 -21.23
N ALA A 36 4.79 -5.44 -21.01
CA ALA A 36 6.10 -4.87 -20.71
C ALA A 36 6.60 -4.02 -21.88
N ALA A 37 6.93 -2.76 -21.63
CA ALA A 37 7.24 -1.79 -22.69
C ALA A 37 8.50 -2.17 -23.49
N GLU A 38 9.48 -2.82 -22.86
CA GLU A 38 10.69 -3.29 -23.55
C GLU A 38 10.46 -4.48 -24.51
N LYS A 39 9.27 -5.08 -24.50
CA LYS A 39 8.88 -6.22 -25.34
C LYS A 39 7.91 -5.84 -26.45
N VAL A 40 7.58 -4.56 -26.56
CA VAL A 40 6.55 -4.09 -27.50
C VAL A 40 6.96 -4.34 -28.95
N THR A 41 5.99 -4.72 -29.78
CA THR A 41 6.13 -4.85 -31.24
C THR A 41 5.04 -4.06 -31.95
N PRO A 42 5.20 -3.75 -33.26
CA PRO A 42 4.13 -3.12 -34.04
C PRO A 42 2.81 -3.91 -34.02
N GLU A 43 2.88 -5.25 -34.05
CA GLU A 43 1.71 -6.13 -33.98
C GLU A 43 1.03 -6.03 -32.63
N ALA A 44 1.81 -5.95 -31.55
CA ALA A 44 1.30 -5.74 -30.22
C ALA A 44 0.56 -4.39 -30.11
N ILE A 45 1.18 -3.29 -30.58
CA ILE A 45 0.52 -1.98 -30.60
C ILE A 45 -0.77 -2.02 -31.44
N HIS A 46 -0.75 -2.67 -32.59
CA HIS A 46 -1.96 -2.81 -33.40
C HIS A 46 -3.06 -3.56 -32.65
N PHE A 47 -2.71 -4.61 -31.90
CA PHE A 47 -3.65 -5.32 -31.04
C PHE A 47 -4.24 -4.42 -29.95
N PHE A 48 -3.42 -3.60 -29.27
CA PHE A 48 -3.90 -2.60 -28.30
C PHE A 48 -4.97 -1.68 -28.93
N LEU A 49 -4.67 -1.13 -30.11
CA LEU A 49 -5.57 -0.19 -30.79
C LEU A 49 -6.89 -0.84 -31.25
N LYS A 50 -6.84 -2.11 -31.64
CA LYS A 50 -7.99 -2.84 -32.17
C LYS A 50 -8.87 -3.48 -31.09
N GLU A 51 -8.24 -4.11 -30.11
CA GLU A 51 -8.91 -4.97 -29.13
C GLU A 51 -9.20 -4.26 -27.81
N ALA A 52 -8.29 -3.41 -27.32
CA ALA A 52 -8.54 -2.62 -26.12
C ALA A 52 -9.32 -1.33 -26.45
N ARG A 53 -8.98 -0.65 -27.56
CA ARG A 53 -9.66 0.55 -28.10
C ARG A 53 -9.62 1.80 -27.20
N GLY A 54 -9.23 1.67 -25.94
CA GLY A 54 -8.99 2.78 -25.03
C GLY A 54 -7.75 3.60 -25.40
N LYS A 55 -7.51 4.63 -24.58
CA LYS A 55 -6.32 5.46 -24.73
C LYS A 55 -5.08 4.70 -24.29
N MET A 56 -4.20 4.40 -25.26
CA MET A 56 -2.94 3.71 -25.00
C MET A 56 -1.92 4.65 -24.35
N CYS A 57 -1.35 4.23 -23.23
CA CYS A 57 -0.39 5.01 -22.46
C CYS A 57 0.89 4.22 -22.17
N LEU A 58 2.01 4.93 -21.97
CA LEU A 58 3.27 4.36 -21.50
C LEU A 58 3.48 4.72 -20.03
N CYS A 59 3.35 3.75 -19.14
CA CYS A 59 3.64 3.90 -17.72
C CYS A 59 5.14 3.80 -17.48
N MET A 60 5.71 4.74 -16.73
CA MET A 60 7.11 4.74 -16.33
C MET A 60 7.31 5.34 -14.94
N PRO A 61 8.42 5.02 -14.26
CA PRO A 61 8.75 5.62 -12.98
C PRO A 61 9.01 7.12 -13.10
N GLU A 62 8.74 7.89 -12.04
CA GLU A 62 8.98 9.34 -12.02
C GLU A 62 10.42 9.74 -12.36
N ASP A 63 11.42 9.01 -11.86
CA ASP A 63 12.84 9.27 -12.12
C ASP A 63 13.21 9.03 -13.59
N ARG A 64 12.57 8.06 -14.25
CA ARG A 64 12.75 7.85 -15.69
C ARG A 64 12.13 8.99 -16.51
N ALA A 65 10.95 9.45 -16.13
CA ALA A 65 10.32 10.61 -16.77
C ALA A 65 11.18 11.87 -16.60
N ASP A 66 11.77 12.07 -15.42
CA ASP A 66 12.69 13.18 -15.15
C ASP A 66 13.96 13.07 -16.00
N GLN A 67 14.58 11.89 -16.09
CA GLN A 67 15.76 11.66 -16.95
C GLN A 67 15.52 11.98 -18.42
N LEU A 68 14.30 11.76 -18.92
CA LEU A 68 13.89 12.03 -20.32
C LEU A 68 13.34 13.44 -20.54
N HIS A 69 13.33 14.28 -19.50
CA HIS A 69 12.68 15.59 -19.48
C HIS A 69 11.23 15.52 -20.00
N LEU A 70 10.42 14.65 -19.39
CA LEU A 70 8.99 14.51 -19.62
C LEU A 70 8.22 15.08 -18.41
N PRO A 71 8.08 16.42 -18.30
CA PRO A 71 7.36 17.03 -17.19
C PRO A 71 5.87 16.67 -17.24
N VAL A 72 5.17 16.85 -16.12
CA VAL A 72 3.71 16.69 -16.07
C VAL A 72 3.03 17.61 -17.10
N GLN A 73 1.97 17.11 -17.73
CA GLN A 73 1.27 17.83 -18.80
C GLN A 73 0.55 19.08 -18.27
N VAL A 74 0.12 19.06 -17.01
CA VAL A 74 -0.54 20.17 -16.33
C VAL A 74 0.07 20.41 -14.96
N THR A 75 0.22 21.67 -14.56
CA THR A 75 0.76 22.06 -13.25
C THR A 75 -0.23 21.80 -12.11
N ARG A 76 -1.53 21.94 -12.37
CA ARG A 76 -2.61 21.64 -11.42
C ARG A 76 -3.50 20.51 -11.97
N ASN A 77 -3.30 19.30 -11.46
CA ASN A 77 -4.07 18.14 -11.87
C ASN A 77 -5.42 18.07 -11.13
N THR A 78 -6.50 18.36 -11.85
CA THR A 78 -7.89 18.31 -11.34
C THR A 78 -8.65 17.06 -11.77
N SER A 79 -7.98 16.06 -12.36
CA SER A 79 -8.63 14.79 -12.70
C SER A 79 -9.06 14.05 -11.44
N PHE A 80 -10.16 13.30 -11.52
CA PHE A 80 -10.78 12.63 -10.37
C PHE A 80 -9.83 11.69 -9.63
N HIS A 81 -8.96 10.98 -10.36
CA HIS A 81 -7.96 10.06 -9.80
C HIS A 81 -6.53 10.61 -9.81
N HIS A 82 -6.36 11.91 -10.11
CA HIS A 82 -5.07 12.58 -10.22
C HIS A 82 -4.04 11.82 -11.07
N THR A 83 -4.49 11.25 -12.19
CA THR A 83 -3.66 10.48 -13.11
C THR A 83 -2.57 11.38 -13.70
N ALA A 84 -1.31 11.00 -13.52
CA ALA A 84 -0.15 11.87 -13.76
C ALA A 84 0.35 11.78 -15.21
N PHE A 85 -0.42 12.31 -16.16
CA PHE A 85 0.02 12.48 -17.54
C PHE A 85 1.22 13.41 -17.63
N ALA A 86 2.21 13.01 -18.43
CA ALA A 86 3.35 13.83 -18.82
C ALA A 86 3.23 14.29 -20.27
N VAL A 87 4.07 15.24 -20.67
CA VAL A 87 4.12 15.76 -22.05
C VAL A 87 4.33 14.60 -23.03
N THR A 88 3.47 14.51 -24.06
CA THR A 88 3.54 13.46 -25.08
C THR A 88 4.82 13.57 -25.89
N PHE A 89 5.25 12.45 -26.48
CA PHE A 89 6.49 12.42 -27.22
C PHE A 89 6.48 11.40 -28.36
N ASP A 90 7.44 11.56 -29.27
CA ASP A 90 7.86 10.53 -30.23
C ASP A 90 9.39 10.38 -30.21
N ALA A 91 9.91 9.27 -30.74
CA ALA A 91 11.32 9.19 -31.06
C ALA A 91 11.69 10.21 -32.14
N ARG A 92 12.88 10.80 -32.06
CA ARG A 92 13.39 11.72 -33.10
C ARG A 92 13.66 11.01 -34.43
N GLU A 93 14.15 9.78 -34.36
CA GLU A 93 14.59 9.00 -35.51
C GLU A 93 13.88 7.66 -35.58
N GLY A 94 13.79 7.10 -36.80
CA GLY A 94 13.19 5.79 -37.03
C GLY A 94 11.67 5.77 -37.07
N VAL A 95 11.03 6.94 -37.05
CA VAL A 95 9.57 7.12 -37.12
C VAL A 95 9.16 8.00 -38.30
N GLY A 96 7.94 7.81 -38.79
CA GLY A 96 7.29 8.69 -39.77
C GLY A 96 6.56 9.85 -39.10
N THR A 97 5.23 9.81 -39.10
CA THR A 97 4.42 10.84 -38.42
C THR A 97 4.30 10.61 -36.91
N GLY A 98 4.67 9.43 -36.41
CA GLY A 98 4.51 9.04 -35.00
C GLY A 98 3.23 8.24 -34.73
N GLU A 99 2.23 8.34 -35.62
CA GLU A 99 0.88 7.81 -35.37
C GLU A 99 0.78 6.29 -35.55
N SER A 100 1.59 5.71 -36.44
CA SER A 100 1.46 4.31 -36.81
C SER A 100 1.84 3.37 -35.67
N ALA A 101 1.31 2.14 -35.69
CA ALA A 101 1.67 1.12 -34.69
C ALA A 101 3.18 0.86 -34.63
N ARG A 102 3.85 0.91 -35.79
CA ARG A 102 5.30 0.82 -35.91
C ARG A 102 6.00 2.00 -35.24
N ASP A 103 5.58 3.22 -35.55
CA ASP A 103 6.22 4.43 -35.02
C ASP A 103 6.09 4.50 -33.50
N ARG A 104 4.89 4.23 -32.95
CA ARG A 104 4.66 4.17 -31.51
C ARG A 104 5.52 3.10 -30.83
N ALA A 105 5.67 1.92 -31.43
CA ALA A 105 6.55 0.88 -30.91
C ALA A 105 8.02 1.35 -30.85
N VAL A 106 8.51 2.03 -31.90
CA VAL A 106 9.87 2.61 -31.93
C VAL A 106 10.03 3.68 -30.85
N SER A 107 9.07 4.60 -30.72
CA SER A 107 9.05 5.64 -29.68
C SER A 107 9.10 5.04 -28.26
N ILE A 108 8.28 4.01 -27.99
CA ILE A 108 8.23 3.33 -26.69
C ILE A 108 9.56 2.61 -26.39
N LEU A 109 10.09 1.86 -27.35
CA LEU A 109 11.37 1.15 -27.19
C LEU A 109 12.53 2.14 -26.97
N LYS A 110 12.52 3.28 -27.68
CA LYS A 110 13.49 4.35 -27.48
C LYS A 110 13.41 4.91 -26.07
N ALA A 111 12.22 5.19 -25.53
CA ALA A 111 12.06 5.63 -24.14
C ALA A 111 12.49 4.55 -23.11
N CYS A 112 12.42 3.26 -23.45
CA CYS A 112 12.89 2.17 -22.60
C CYS A 112 14.41 1.95 -22.65
N ASP A 113 15.13 2.52 -23.61
CA ASP A 113 16.58 2.36 -23.74
C ASP A 113 17.31 3.16 -22.64
N PRO A 114 18.08 2.53 -21.73
CA PRO A 114 18.79 3.26 -20.68
C PRO A 114 19.77 4.32 -21.24
N ALA A 115 20.22 4.18 -22.48
CA ALA A 115 21.09 5.16 -23.13
C ALA A 115 20.33 6.35 -23.75
N CYS A 116 18.99 6.27 -23.83
CA CYS A 116 18.17 7.34 -24.39
C CYS A 116 18.28 8.63 -23.58
N ARG A 117 18.57 9.72 -24.29
CA ARG A 117 18.72 11.08 -23.78
C ARG A 117 17.46 11.89 -24.11
N PRO A 118 17.20 13.00 -23.40
CA PRO A 118 16.09 13.89 -23.71
C PRO A 118 15.99 14.32 -25.17
N ASP A 119 17.14 14.52 -25.82
CA ASP A 119 17.22 14.96 -27.22
C ASP A 119 16.86 13.86 -28.21
N ASP A 120 16.89 12.58 -27.82
CA ASP A 120 16.44 11.48 -28.69
C ASP A 120 14.92 11.43 -28.86
N LEU A 121 14.20 12.27 -28.11
CA LEU A 121 12.74 12.39 -28.13
C LEU A 121 12.32 13.79 -28.61
N VAL A 122 11.25 13.84 -29.40
CA VAL A 122 10.57 15.08 -29.78
C VAL A 122 9.27 15.23 -28.98
N LYS A 123 8.93 16.47 -28.62
CA LYS A 123 7.77 16.83 -27.81
C LYS A 123 7.05 18.01 -28.48
N PRO A 124 5.72 17.98 -28.66
CA PRO A 124 4.80 16.88 -28.40
C PRO A 124 5.01 15.70 -29.38
N GLY A 125 4.32 14.59 -29.14
CA GLY A 125 4.22 13.44 -30.04
C GLY A 125 3.00 12.55 -29.74
N HIS A 126 3.03 11.28 -30.12
CA HIS A 126 1.87 10.38 -30.12
C HIS A 126 1.90 9.26 -29.06
N VAL A 127 2.95 9.19 -28.25
CA VAL A 127 2.97 8.36 -27.04
C VAL A 127 2.54 9.21 -25.85
N ASP A 128 1.52 8.76 -25.11
CA ASP A 128 1.05 9.39 -23.87
C ASP A 128 1.74 8.78 -22.63
N PRO A 129 2.74 9.45 -22.04
CA PRO A 129 3.41 8.95 -20.84
C PRO A 129 2.59 9.18 -19.57
N LEU A 130 2.62 8.20 -18.68
CA LEU A 130 2.09 8.25 -17.32
C LEU A 130 3.22 8.06 -16.31
N ARG A 131 3.31 8.97 -15.34
CA ARG A 131 4.30 8.92 -14.27
C ARG A 131 3.75 8.10 -13.09
N ALA A 132 4.34 6.93 -12.84
CA ALA A 132 4.04 6.10 -11.69
C ALA A 132 4.70 6.68 -10.43
N ARG A 133 3.93 6.79 -9.36
CA ARG A 133 4.44 7.34 -8.09
C ARG A 133 5.55 6.48 -7.49
N PRO A 134 6.53 7.09 -6.79
CA PRO A 134 7.45 6.38 -5.92
C PRO A 134 6.66 5.49 -4.95
N GLY A 135 7.14 4.27 -4.74
CA GLY A 135 6.45 3.27 -3.92
C GLY A 135 5.38 2.46 -4.67
N GLY A 136 4.99 2.83 -5.89
CA GLY A 136 4.11 2.02 -6.76
C GLY A 136 2.72 1.76 -6.15
N VAL A 137 2.18 0.54 -6.31
CA VAL A 137 0.82 0.20 -5.87
C VAL A 137 0.63 0.30 -4.36
N LEU A 138 1.72 0.37 -3.61
CA LEU A 138 1.71 0.52 -2.16
C LEU A 138 1.40 1.96 -1.74
N VAL A 139 1.59 2.94 -2.63
CA VAL A 139 1.30 4.36 -2.41
C VAL A 139 0.04 4.78 -3.18
N ARG A 140 -0.17 4.26 -4.40
CA ARG A 140 -1.36 4.50 -5.22
C ARG A 140 -1.80 3.23 -5.91
N THR A 141 -2.95 2.70 -5.53
CA THR A 141 -3.54 1.50 -6.13
C THR A 141 -4.22 1.84 -7.46
N GLY A 142 -3.45 2.12 -8.51
CA GLY A 142 -3.97 2.31 -9.88
C GLY A 142 -3.23 1.44 -10.89
N GLN A 143 -3.79 1.30 -12.11
CA GLN A 143 -3.16 0.46 -13.14
C GLN A 143 -1.79 0.99 -13.60
N THR A 144 -1.56 2.31 -13.53
CA THR A 144 -0.25 2.92 -13.84
C THR A 144 0.85 2.34 -12.96
N GLU A 145 0.68 2.41 -11.63
CA GLU A 145 1.60 1.83 -10.68
C GLU A 145 1.63 0.30 -10.77
N GLY A 146 0.47 -0.35 -10.90
CA GLY A 146 0.36 -1.80 -10.98
C GLY A 146 1.13 -2.40 -12.14
N SER A 147 1.11 -1.75 -13.30
CA SER A 147 1.80 -2.22 -14.50
C SER A 147 3.31 -2.03 -14.41
N VAL A 148 3.77 -0.91 -13.85
CA VAL A 148 5.19 -0.66 -13.56
C VAL A 148 5.73 -1.68 -12.54
N ASP A 149 4.93 -1.96 -11.51
CA ASP A 149 5.26 -2.90 -10.44
C ASP A 149 5.28 -4.35 -10.91
N LEU A 150 4.34 -4.75 -11.77
CA LEU A 150 4.36 -6.05 -12.42
C LEU A 150 5.63 -6.26 -13.25
N CYS A 151 6.05 -5.25 -14.02
CA CYS A 151 7.30 -5.33 -14.77
C CYS A 151 8.52 -5.47 -13.83
N ARG A 152 8.54 -4.71 -12.72
CA ARG A 152 9.59 -4.84 -11.70
C ARG A 152 9.62 -6.24 -11.09
N LEU A 153 8.47 -6.78 -10.67
CA LEU A 153 8.35 -8.13 -10.12
C LEU A 153 8.75 -9.22 -11.14
N ALA A 154 8.54 -8.95 -12.43
CA ALA A 154 8.96 -9.81 -13.52
C ALA A 154 10.49 -9.76 -13.78
N GLY A 155 11.24 -8.85 -13.14
CA GLY A 155 12.66 -8.64 -13.42
C GLY A 155 12.92 -7.95 -14.76
N LEU A 156 11.91 -7.23 -15.27
CA LEU A 156 11.97 -6.43 -16.48
C LEU A 156 12.22 -4.95 -16.12
N LYS A 157 12.52 -4.13 -17.13
CA LYS A 157 12.52 -2.67 -16.99
C LYS A 157 11.16 -2.23 -16.46
N PRO A 158 11.10 -1.34 -15.45
CA PRO A 158 9.86 -0.98 -14.77
C PRO A 158 8.98 -0.03 -15.61
N MET A 159 8.67 -0.39 -16.85
CA MET A 159 7.87 0.39 -17.79
C MET A 159 6.89 -0.53 -18.51
N ALA A 160 5.66 -0.07 -18.71
CA ALA A 160 4.58 -0.86 -19.29
C ALA A 160 3.72 -0.05 -20.25
N VAL A 161 3.24 -0.68 -21.32
CA VAL A 161 2.18 -0.13 -22.17
C VAL A 161 0.85 -0.60 -21.62
N ILE A 162 -0.08 0.33 -21.42
CA ILE A 162 -1.42 0.04 -20.92
C ILE A 162 -2.50 0.65 -21.82
N SER A 163 -3.68 0.05 -21.83
CA SER A 163 -4.88 0.67 -22.39
C SER A 163 -6.10 0.06 -21.73
N VAL A 164 -7.03 0.92 -21.31
CA VAL A 164 -8.37 0.50 -20.87
C VAL A 164 -9.02 -0.35 -21.98
N ILE A 165 -9.63 -1.46 -21.59
CA ILE A 165 -10.40 -2.32 -22.48
C ILE A 165 -11.82 -1.77 -22.55
N LEU A 166 -12.24 -1.36 -23.75
CA LEU A 166 -13.60 -0.89 -24.01
C LEU A 166 -14.45 -2.01 -24.61
N ARG A 167 -15.73 -2.00 -24.24
CA ARG A 167 -16.78 -2.79 -24.87
C ARG A 167 -17.08 -2.27 -26.28
N GLU A 168 -17.90 -2.99 -27.02
CA GLU A 168 -18.26 -2.59 -28.39
C GLU A 168 -19.10 -1.32 -28.46
N ASP A 169 -19.86 -1.01 -27.41
CA ASP A 169 -20.61 0.24 -27.28
C ASP A 169 -19.73 1.43 -26.86
N GLY A 170 -18.43 1.22 -26.62
CA GLY A 170 -17.47 2.24 -26.24
C GLY A 170 -17.33 2.48 -24.74
N GLU A 171 -18.14 1.84 -23.90
CA GLU A 171 -18.03 1.91 -22.44
C GLU A 171 -16.89 1.04 -21.92
N ALA A 172 -16.36 1.35 -20.73
CA ALA A 172 -15.31 0.54 -20.12
C ALA A 172 -15.79 -0.89 -19.77
N ALA A 173 -14.93 -1.88 -20.00
CA ALA A 173 -15.21 -3.28 -19.67
C ALA A 173 -15.12 -3.51 -18.16
N LEU A 174 -16.20 -4.06 -17.59
CA LEU A 174 -16.25 -4.49 -16.19
C LEU A 174 -15.91 -5.98 -16.08
N LEU A 175 -15.80 -6.51 -14.85
CA LEU A 175 -15.37 -7.90 -14.61
C LEU A 175 -16.02 -8.96 -15.53
N PRO A 176 -17.36 -9.00 -15.73
CA PRO A 176 -17.96 -10.00 -16.63
C PRO A 176 -17.56 -9.83 -18.11
N ASP A 177 -17.28 -8.60 -18.54
CA ASP A 177 -16.76 -8.30 -19.88
C ASP A 177 -15.29 -8.73 -20.00
N LEU A 178 -14.49 -8.49 -18.96
CA LEU A 178 -13.09 -8.91 -18.88
C LEU A 178 -12.95 -10.43 -18.91
N GLU A 179 -13.85 -11.17 -18.25
CA GLU A 179 -13.90 -12.64 -18.33
C GLU A 179 -14.17 -13.13 -19.77
N ARG A 180 -15.09 -12.47 -20.48
CA ARG A 180 -15.35 -12.77 -21.90
C ARG A 180 -14.14 -12.42 -22.78
N PHE A 181 -13.49 -11.30 -22.51
CA PHE A 181 -12.28 -10.88 -23.23
C PHE A 181 -11.14 -11.86 -23.01
N GLN A 182 -10.92 -12.31 -21.77
CA GLN A 182 -9.97 -13.36 -21.40
C GLN A 182 -10.28 -14.68 -22.12
N ALA A 183 -11.54 -15.12 -22.16
CA ALA A 183 -11.93 -16.34 -22.87
C ALA A 183 -11.68 -16.26 -24.39
N ARG A 184 -11.93 -15.08 -25.00
CA ARG A 184 -11.71 -14.85 -26.44
C ARG A 184 -10.24 -14.78 -26.82
N THR A 185 -9.41 -14.17 -25.98
CA THR A 185 -8.02 -13.84 -26.30
C THR A 185 -7.00 -14.81 -25.70
N GLY A 186 -7.41 -15.59 -24.69
CA GLY A 186 -6.52 -16.46 -23.91
C GLY A 186 -5.58 -15.72 -22.96
N LEU A 187 -5.75 -14.40 -22.78
CA LEU A 187 -4.89 -13.59 -21.91
C LEU A 187 -5.23 -13.81 -20.44
N LYS A 188 -4.22 -13.95 -19.59
CA LYS A 188 -4.41 -14.11 -18.16
C LYS A 188 -4.72 -12.77 -17.48
N MET A 189 -5.53 -12.83 -16.43
CA MET A 189 -5.94 -11.67 -15.65
C MET A 189 -5.45 -11.72 -14.19
N CYS A 190 -5.09 -10.56 -13.62
CA CYS A 190 -4.90 -10.37 -12.18
C CYS A 190 -5.46 -9.02 -11.72
N SER A 191 -5.51 -8.80 -10.41
CA SER A 191 -5.94 -7.53 -9.82
C SER A 191 -4.77 -6.71 -9.26
N VAL A 192 -4.92 -5.40 -9.15
CA VAL A 192 -3.99 -4.53 -8.41
C VAL A 192 -3.80 -5.02 -6.96
N ALA A 193 -4.85 -5.59 -6.35
CA ALA A 193 -4.75 -6.19 -5.02
C ALA A 193 -3.81 -7.41 -4.98
N ASP A 194 -3.75 -8.21 -6.05
CA ASP A 194 -2.79 -9.31 -6.17
C ASP A 194 -1.35 -8.78 -6.33
N VAL A 195 -1.16 -7.68 -7.06
CA VAL A 195 0.15 -7.00 -7.17
C VAL A 195 0.60 -6.46 -5.81
N VAL A 196 -0.29 -5.80 -5.06
CA VAL A 196 -0.02 -5.32 -3.69
C VAL A 196 0.40 -6.48 -2.79
N ARG A 197 -0.32 -7.61 -2.84
CA ARG A 197 0.01 -8.81 -2.06
C ARG A 197 1.38 -9.36 -2.44
N ALA A 198 1.64 -9.53 -3.74
CA ALA A 198 2.90 -10.07 -4.24
C ALA A 198 4.11 -9.19 -3.86
N ARG A 199 3.98 -7.87 -3.92
CA ARG A 199 5.04 -6.95 -3.46
C ARG A 199 5.26 -7.06 -1.96
N ARG A 200 4.20 -7.09 -1.16
CA ARG A 200 4.28 -7.21 0.31
C ARG A 200 4.92 -8.52 0.78
N GLU A 201 4.72 -9.60 0.05
CA GLU A 201 5.29 -10.93 0.34
C GLU A 201 6.75 -11.07 -0.11
N ARG A 202 7.15 -10.40 -1.20
CA ARG A 202 8.48 -10.61 -1.85
C ARG A 202 9.49 -9.50 -1.59
N GLU A 203 9.03 -8.30 -1.26
CA GLU A 203 9.90 -7.13 -1.08
C GLU A 203 10.01 -6.73 0.39
N ARG A 204 11.21 -6.30 0.77
CA ARG A 204 11.45 -5.58 2.02
C ARG A 204 11.15 -4.10 1.80
N LEU A 205 10.02 -3.65 2.34
CA LEU A 205 9.45 -2.31 2.26
C LEU A 205 9.81 -1.43 3.46
N VAL A 206 10.56 -1.97 4.42
CA VAL A 206 11.01 -1.25 5.62
C VAL A 206 12.53 -1.30 5.76
N GLU A 207 13.10 -0.15 6.08
CA GLU A 207 14.52 0.04 6.35
C GLU A 207 14.70 0.31 7.84
N HIS A 208 15.52 -0.49 8.51
CA HIS A 208 16.00 -0.18 9.86
C HIS A 208 17.09 0.91 9.74
N VAL A 209 16.87 2.05 10.40
CA VAL A 209 17.72 3.24 10.27
C VAL A 209 18.75 3.31 11.40
N VAL A 210 18.30 3.14 12.65
CA VAL A 210 19.16 3.23 13.84
C VAL A 210 18.53 2.52 15.03
N THR A 211 19.36 2.08 15.97
CA THR A 211 18.95 1.63 17.30
C THR A 211 19.63 2.45 18.38
N VAL A 212 18.86 2.85 19.40
CA VAL A 212 19.38 3.56 20.59
C VAL A 212 18.81 2.93 21.86
N LYS A 213 19.56 3.03 22.96
CA LYS A 213 19.04 2.72 24.30
C LYS A 213 18.13 3.84 24.76
N LEU A 214 16.90 3.48 25.14
CA LEU A 214 15.88 4.42 25.59
C LEU A 214 15.48 4.09 27.04
N PRO A 215 16.06 4.79 28.04
CA PRO A 215 15.59 4.71 29.41
C PRO A 215 14.21 5.37 29.55
N THR A 216 13.28 4.66 30.19
CA THR A 216 11.91 5.13 30.43
C THR A 216 11.50 4.82 31.88
N ASP A 217 10.37 5.38 32.32
CA ASP A 217 9.79 5.05 33.64
C ASP A 217 9.41 3.56 33.77
N ALA A 218 9.18 2.88 32.66
CA ALA A 218 8.93 1.44 32.63
C ALA A 218 10.21 0.59 32.54
N GLY A 219 11.39 1.21 32.51
CA GLY A 219 12.69 0.57 32.33
C GLY A 219 13.35 0.89 30.99
N GLU A 220 14.52 0.29 30.74
CA GLU A 220 15.28 0.48 29.49
C GLU A 220 14.72 -0.39 28.36
N PHE A 221 14.63 0.20 27.16
CA PHE A 221 14.28 -0.45 25.90
C PHE A 221 15.35 -0.21 24.84
N ASP A 222 15.47 -1.13 23.89
CA ASP A 222 16.08 -0.84 22.60
C ASP A 222 15.04 -0.18 21.70
N CYS A 223 15.29 1.06 21.28
CA CYS A 223 14.42 1.83 20.40
C CYS A 223 14.97 1.79 18.98
N HIS A 224 14.24 1.16 18.07
CA HIS A 224 14.58 0.99 16.67
C HIS A 224 13.77 1.97 15.82
N LEU A 225 14.46 2.78 15.01
CA LEU A 225 13.84 3.67 14.04
C LEU A 225 13.71 2.96 12.69
N TYR A 226 12.52 3.01 12.11
CA TYR A 226 12.22 2.44 10.81
C TYR A 226 11.71 3.52 9.84
N ARG A 227 12.16 3.43 8.59
CA ARG A 227 11.61 4.17 7.44
C ARG A 227 10.88 3.19 6.54
N SER A 228 9.75 3.59 5.96
CA SER A 228 9.09 2.82 4.91
C SER A 228 9.22 3.49 3.55
N VAL A 229 9.11 2.69 2.49
CA VAL A 229 8.95 3.17 1.10
C VAL A 229 7.49 3.42 0.73
N VAL A 230 6.54 3.07 1.61
CA VAL A 230 5.09 3.18 1.35
C VAL A 230 4.46 4.39 2.04
N ASP A 231 5.09 4.92 3.08
CA ASP A 231 4.64 6.11 3.78
C ASP A 231 5.82 6.98 4.25
N GLU A 232 5.53 8.25 4.49
CA GLU A 232 6.50 9.25 4.93
C GLU A 232 6.84 9.18 6.43
N PRO A 233 5.91 8.88 7.36
CA PRO A 233 6.21 8.89 8.78
C PRO A 233 7.26 7.84 9.19
N LEU A 234 8.24 8.26 9.99
CA LEU A 234 9.17 7.32 10.64
C LEU A 234 8.46 6.51 11.73
N HIS A 235 8.62 5.20 11.78
CA HIS A 235 8.03 4.35 12.81
C HIS A 235 9.06 3.92 13.86
N LEU A 236 8.58 3.57 15.04
CA LEU A 236 9.43 3.06 16.11
C LEU A 236 9.04 1.64 16.49
N ALA A 237 10.02 0.82 16.83
CA ALA A 237 9.81 -0.38 17.61
C ALA A 237 10.62 -0.27 18.91
N LEU A 238 9.99 -0.54 20.04
CA LEU A 238 10.66 -0.68 21.34
C LEU A 238 10.76 -2.17 21.66
N THR A 239 11.97 -2.67 21.92
CA THR A 239 12.19 -4.07 22.24
C THR A 239 12.87 -4.26 23.58
N VAL A 240 12.64 -5.43 24.17
CA VAL A 240 13.35 -5.93 25.35
C VAL A 240 13.79 -7.35 25.02
N GLY A 241 15.04 -7.72 25.38
CA GLY A 241 15.52 -9.10 25.23
C GLY A 241 15.58 -9.60 23.78
N MET A 242 15.69 -8.68 22.81
CA MET A 242 15.75 -9.00 21.39
C MET A 242 17.01 -8.37 20.77
N PRO A 243 17.72 -9.09 19.87
CA PRO A 243 18.87 -8.53 19.17
C PRO A 243 18.41 -7.45 18.19
N ALA A 244 19.25 -6.43 17.99
CA ALA A 244 18.99 -5.43 16.96
C ALA A 244 19.16 -6.04 15.56
N PRO A 245 18.37 -5.57 14.57
CA PRO A 245 18.60 -5.91 13.17
C PRO A 245 20.00 -5.50 12.73
N GLU A 246 20.65 -6.34 11.94
CA GLU A 246 21.97 -6.11 11.36
C GLU A 246 21.93 -6.43 9.87
N LYS A 247 22.58 -5.60 9.04
CA LYS A 247 22.56 -5.78 7.59
C LYS A 247 23.18 -7.12 7.21
N GLY A 248 22.44 -7.93 6.45
CA GLY A 248 22.89 -9.25 5.98
C GLY A 248 22.65 -10.39 6.97
N ARG A 249 22.08 -10.11 8.15
CA ARG A 249 21.72 -11.13 9.13
C ARG A 249 20.20 -11.27 9.23
N GLU A 250 19.69 -12.45 8.89
CA GLU A 250 18.30 -12.77 9.17
C GLU A 250 18.12 -13.12 10.65
N LEU A 251 17.23 -12.40 11.33
CA LEU A 251 16.80 -12.73 12.67
C LEU A 251 15.59 -13.67 12.60
N ARG A 252 15.57 -14.69 13.45
CA ARG A 252 14.41 -15.56 13.61
C ARG A 252 14.31 -16.05 15.04
N HIS A 253 13.15 -15.85 15.66
CA HIS A 253 12.83 -16.36 16.99
C HIS A 253 11.90 -17.57 16.88
N GLY A 254 12.23 -18.66 17.58
CA GLY A 254 11.44 -19.89 17.59
C GLY A 254 10.21 -19.81 18.51
N ASP A 255 10.34 -19.10 19.63
CA ASP A 255 9.27 -18.98 20.63
C ASP A 255 8.33 -17.79 20.32
N PRO A 256 7.05 -17.87 20.71
CA PRO A 256 6.13 -16.75 20.59
C PRO A 256 6.58 -15.51 21.39
N ILE A 257 6.73 -14.39 20.70
CA ILE A 257 7.12 -13.10 21.30
C ILE A 257 5.88 -12.33 21.77
N LEU A 258 5.93 -11.69 22.94
CA LEU A 258 4.86 -10.79 23.38
C LEU A 258 4.93 -9.49 22.57
N VAL A 259 3.85 -9.17 21.84
CA VAL A 259 3.82 -8.04 20.90
C VAL A 259 2.65 -7.11 21.19
N ARG A 260 2.91 -5.80 21.18
CA ARG A 260 1.88 -4.75 21.15
C ARG A 260 2.02 -3.91 19.89
N ALA A 261 1.02 -3.98 19.00
CA ALA A 261 0.89 -3.04 17.88
C ALA A 261 0.08 -1.81 18.28
N HIS A 262 0.77 -0.72 18.60
CA HIS A 262 0.20 0.56 19.04
C HIS A 262 0.19 1.57 17.89
N SER A 263 -0.98 2.16 17.64
CA SER A 263 -1.10 3.29 16.71
C SER A 263 -0.94 4.58 17.51
N GLU A 264 -0.11 5.50 17.01
CA GLU A 264 0.11 6.83 17.58
C GLU A 264 -1.22 7.51 17.91
N CYS A 265 -1.29 8.07 19.11
CA CYS A 265 -2.40 8.91 19.55
C CYS A 265 -1.80 10.07 20.34
N LEU A 266 -1.41 11.15 19.68
CA LEU A 266 -0.76 12.31 20.29
C LEU A 266 -1.52 12.81 21.52
N THR A 267 -2.85 12.95 21.39
CA THR A 267 -3.70 13.42 22.49
C THR A 267 -3.71 12.48 23.69
N GLY A 268 -3.65 11.17 23.46
CA GLY A 268 -3.72 10.16 24.53
C GLY A 268 -2.36 9.83 25.12
N ASP A 269 -1.36 9.61 24.26
CA ASP A 269 -0.03 9.14 24.59
C ASP A 269 0.81 10.25 25.25
N ILE A 270 0.76 11.48 24.70
CA ILE A 270 1.56 12.61 25.19
C ILE A 270 0.78 13.46 26.20
N PHE A 271 -0.43 13.90 25.85
CA PHE A 271 -1.20 14.82 26.71
C PHE A 271 -2.12 14.12 27.72
N GLY A 272 -2.18 12.78 27.72
CA GLY A 272 -2.95 12.02 28.72
C GLY A 272 -4.47 12.21 28.61
N SER A 273 -5.00 12.51 27.42
CA SER A 273 -6.43 12.72 27.19
C SER A 273 -7.29 11.57 27.74
N ALA A 274 -8.27 11.93 28.56
CA ALA A 274 -9.24 10.99 29.13
C ALA A 274 -10.33 10.57 28.13
N ARG A 275 -10.42 11.18 26.94
CA ARG A 275 -11.41 10.83 25.89
C ARG A 275 -11.12 9.47 25.23
N CYS A 276 -9.92 8.94 25.42
CA CYS A 276 -9.52 7.63 24.91
C CYS A 276 -8.73 6.85 25.96
N ASP A 277 -8.39 5.62 25.64
CA ASP A 277 -7.63 4.69 26.47
C ASP A 277 -6.21 4.43 25.94
N CYS A 278 -5.77 5.16 24.90
CA CYS A 278 -4.50 4.91 24.20
C CYS A 278 -3.26 5.05 25.10
N GLY A 279 -3.09 6.19 25.77
CA GLY A 279 -1.91 6.44 26.62
C GLY A 279 -1.77 5.44 27.78
N PRO A 280 -2.84 5.16 28.55
CA PRO A 280 -2.82 4.10 29.55
C PRO A 280 -2.50 2.71 28.98
N GLN A 281 -3.04 2.34 27.81
CA GLN A 281 -2.70 1.08 27.14
C GLN A 281 -1.23 1.00 26.75
N LEU A 282 -0.64 2.09 26.24
CA LEU A 282 0.79 2.12 25.90
C LEU A 282 1.66 1.88 27.12
N ARG A 283 1.40 2.61 28.22
CA ARG A 283 2.15 2.44 29.48
C ARG A 283 2.02 1.04 30.05
N GLU A 284 0.82 0.46 30.03
CA GLU A 284 0.63 -0.91 30.51
C GLU A 284 1.34 -1.94 29.63
N ALA A 285 1.36 -1.75 28.29
CA ALA A 285 2.13 -2.59 27.40
C ALA A 285 3.64 -2.52 27.68
N MET A 286 4.19 -1.31 27.88
CA MET A 286 5.59 -1.12 28.28
C MET A 286 5.92 -1.87 29.56
N ARG A 287 5.09 -1.72 30.60
CA ARG A 287 5.28 -2.40 31.88
C ARG A 287 5.25 -3.93 31.74
N ARG A 288 4.26 -4.48 31.02
CA ARG A 288 4.13 -5.94 30.84
C ARG A 288 5.27 -6.52 30.02
N ILE A 289 5.66 -5.88 28.92
CA ILE A 289 6.76 -6.35 28.08
C ILE A 289 8.09 -6.28 28.82
N ARG A 290 8.31 -5.24 29.63
CA ARG A 290 9.51 -5.18 30.47
C ARG A 290 9.51 -6.30 31.52
N ALA A 291 8.38 -6.56 32.17
CA ALA A 291 8.25 -7.63 33.17
C ALA A 291 8.46 -9.03 32.56
N GLU A 292 8.00 -9.24 31.32
CA GLU A 292 8.26 -10.47 30.56
C GLU A 292 9.75 -10.66 30.22
N GLY A 293 10.50 -9.56 30.14
CA GLY A 293 11.92 -9.56 29.77
C GLY A 293 12.18 -9.81 28.29
N ARG A 294 11.14 -10.08 27.49
CA ARG A 294 11.23 -10.28 26.05
C ARG A 294 9.95 -9.86 25.32
N GLY A 295 10.03 -8.90 24.40
CA GLY A 295 8.86 -8.46 23.64
C GLY A 295 9.09 -7.24 22.76
N VAL A 296 8.05 -6.89 22.00
CA VAL A 296 8.04 -5.77 21.04
C VAL A 296 6.83 -4.85 21.26
N ILE A 297 7.06 -3.55 21.27
CA ILE A 297 6.02 -2.53 21.08
C ILE A 297 6.29 -1.86 19.75
N LEU A 298 5.40 -2.05 18.78
CA LEU A 298 5.38 -1.24 17.58
C LEU A 298 4.63 0.05 17.87
N TYR A 299 5.26 1.19 17.61
CA TYR A 299 4.64 2.50 17.63
C TYR A 299 4.50 2.99 16.17
N MET A 300 3.34 2.68 15.59
CA MET A 300 3.01 3.05 14.21
C MET A 300 2.46 4.47 14.20
N ARG A 301 3.11 5.37 13.46
CA ARG A 301 2.70 6.80 13.35
C ARG A 301 1.49 6.99 12.44
N GLN A 302 0.35 6.47 12.90
CA GLN A 302 -0.94 6.42 12.21
C GLN A 302 -2.03 7.03 13.11
N GLU A 303 -1.90 8.33 13.38
CA GLU A 303 -2.85 9.10 14.20
C GLU A 303 -4.28 9.04 13.62
N GLY A 304 -5.27 9.07 14.52
CA GLY A 304 -6.68 9.12 14.16
C GLY A 304 -7.21 7.84 13.52
N ARG A 305 -6.47 6.72 13.59
CA ARG A 305 -6.72 5.50 12.79
C ARG A 305 -6.36 5.67 11.31
N GLY A 306 -5.31 6.45 11.04
CA GLY A 306 -4.79 6.68 9.69
C GLY A 306 -5.32 7.95 9.01
N ILE A 307 -6.32 8.62 9.57
CA ILE A 307 -6.88 9.87 9.01
C ILE A 307 -6.07 11.12 9.38
N GLY A 308 -5.11 11.00 10.31
CA GLY A 308 -4.29 12.10 10.80
C GLY A 308 -4.94 12.93 11.90
N LEU A 309 -4.15 13.84 12.48
CA LEU A 309 -4.53 14.63 13.64
C LEU A 309 -5.66 15.63 13.32
N GLU A 310 -5.58 16.32 12.18
CA GLU A 310 -6.57 17.33 11.80
C GLU A 310 -7.97 16.73 11.66
N ALA A 311 -8.11 15.65 10.90
CA ALA A 311 -9.37 14.95 10.72
C ALA A 311 -9.91 14.37 12.03
N LYS A 312 -9.03 13.85 12.90
CA LYS A 312 -9.41 13.40 14.25
C LYS A 312 -10.00 14.53 15.09
N LEU A 313 -9.40 15.72 15.09
CA LEU A 313 -9.91 16.86 15.85
C LEU A 313 -11.23 17.38 15.27
N LYS A 314 -11.39 17.38 13.94
CA LYS A 314 -12.68 17.64 13.29
C LYS A 314 -13.75 16.61 13.70
N ALA A 315 -13.38 15.33 13.78
CA ALA A 315 -14.28 14.28 14.25
C ALA A 315 -14.69 14.48 15.72
N TYR A 316 -13.77 14.94 16.59
CA TYR A 316 -14.11 15.30 17.96
C TYR A 316 -15.10 16.46 18.03
N HIS A 317 -14.94 17.48 17.20
CA HIS A 317 -15.89 18.59 17.14
C HIS A 317 -17.30 18.12 16.71
N LEU A 318 -17.38 17.20 15.75
CA LEU A 318 -18.65 16.58 15.36
C LEU A 318 -19.25 15.69 16.46
N GLN A 319 -18.41 15.01 17.24
CA GLN A 319 -18.88 14.22 18.39
C GLN A 319 -19.42 15.08 19.53
N GLU A 320 -18.84 16.25 19.75
CA GLU A 320 -19.37 17.26 20.68
C GLU A 320 -20.76 17.76 20.23
N ALA A 321 -21.01 17.78 18.92
CA ALA A 321 -22.33 18.03 18.34
C ALA A 321 -23.28 16.80 18.35
N GLY A 322 -22.89 15.69 18.99
CA GLY A 322 -23.75 14.56 19.31
C GLY A 322 -23.51 13.27 18.50
N LEU A 323 -22.75 13.35 17.40
CA LEU A 323 -22.43 12.18 16.57
C LEU A 323 -21.53 11.19 17.33
N ASP A 324 -21.58 9.91 16.97
CA ASP A 324 -20.57 8.97 17.44
C ASP A 324 -19.31 8.95 16.55
N THR A 325 -18.31 8.17 16.95
CA THR A 325 -17.02 8.11 16.25
C THR A 325 -17.12 7.56 14.82
N VAL A 326 -18.05 6.64 14.55
CA VAL A 326 -18.23 6.09 13.19
C VAL A 326 -18.93 7.13 12.32
N GLU A 327 -20.03 7.70 12.82
CA GLU A 327 -20.83 8.71 12.10
C GLU A 327 -20.00 9.97 11.79
N ALA A 328 -19.16 10.41 12.74
CA ALA A 328 -18.29 11.55 12.54
C ALA A 328 -17.24 11.30 11.44
N ASN A 329 -16.69 10.09 11.37
CA ASN A 329 -15.72 9.73 10.32
C ASN A 329 -16.40 9.60 8.95
N GLU A 330 -17.56 8.94 8.88
CA GLU A 330 -18.33 8.81 7.64
C GLU A 330 -18.74 10.19 7.09
N LYS A 331 -19.16 11.11 7.97
CA LYS A 331 -19.51 12.49 7.59
C LYS A 331 -18.31 13.29 7.07
N LEU A 332 -17.10 12.96 7.52
CA LEU A 332 -15.86 13.54 7.03
C LEU A 332 -15.31 12.82 5.78
N GLY A 333 -15.99 11.79 5.29
CA GLY A 333 -15.60 11.03 4.10
C GLY A 333 -14.54 9.97 4.32
N PHE A 334 -14.27 9.56 5.57
CA PHE A 334 -13.24 8.56 5.91
C PHE A 334 -13.85 7.20 6.27
N ARG A 335 -13.10 6.10 6.07
CA ARG A 335 -13.47 4.79 6.61
C ARG A 335 -13.37 4.76 8.14
N ALA A 336 -14.01 3.77 8.75
CA ALA A 336 -13.92 3.53 10.20
C ALA A 336 -12.49 3.15 10.68
N ASP A 337 -11.64 2.66 9.77
CA ASP A 337 -10.22 2.31 9.98
C ASP A 337 -9.46 2.37 8.64
N GLU A 338 -8.45 3.24 8.52
CA GLU A 338 -7.60 3.42 7.33
C GLU A 338 -6.15 2.96 7.58
N ARG A 339 -5.89 2.25 8.68
CA ARG A 339 -4.53 1.85 9.03
C ARG A 339 -3.97 0.82 8.08
N ASP A 340 -2.71 1.01 7.67
CA ASP A 340 -1.93 -0.01 6.98
C ASP A 340 -1.19 -0.88 7.99
N TYR A 341 -1.49 -2.19 7.97
CA TYR A 341 -0.87 -3.18 8.84
C TYR A 341 0.39 -3.80 8.21
N GLY A 342 0.65 -3.58 6.91
CA GLY A 342 1.76 -4.19 6.19
C GLY A 342 3.13 -3.70 6.68
N VAL A 343 3.27 -2.41 6.96
CA VAL A 343 4.54 -1.85 7.48
C VAL A 343 4.86 -2.43 8.85
N GLY A 344 3.89 -2.48 9.76
CA GLY A 344 4.06 -3.08 11.08
C GLY A 344 4.43 -4.57 11.01
N ALA A 345 3.80 -5.33 10.10
CA ALA A 345 4.14 -6.73 9.87
C ALA A 345 5.58 -6.91 9.41
N GLN A 346 6.06 -6.08 8.47
CA GLN A 346 7.45 -6.17 8.01
C GLN A 346 8.48 -5.75 9.05
N ILE A 347 8.16 -4.76 9.91
CA ILE A 347 9.01 -4.42 11.05
C ILE A 347 9.15 -5.63 12.00
N LEU A 348 8.06 -6.34 12.29
CA LEU A 348 8.11 -7.56 13.10
C LEU A 348 8.96 -8.65 12.47
N LEU A 349 8.84 -8.85 11.15
CA LEU A 349 9.66 -9.83 10.42
C LEU A 349 11.15 -9.48 10.48
N ASP A 350 11.50 -8.21 10.32
CA ASP A 350 12.88 -7.72 10.40
C ASP A 350 13.47 -7.87 11.81
N LEU A 351 12.66 -7.66 12.86
CA LEU A 351 13.00 -7.97 14.24
C LEU A 351 13.04 -9.49 14.53
N GLY A 352 12.79 -10.34 13.53
CA GLY A 352 12.84 -11.79 13.64
C GLY A 352 11.64 -12.45 14.29
N VAL A 353 10.54 -11.72 14.50
CA VAL A 353 9.28 -12.28 14.97
C VAL A 353 8.67 -13.11 13.84
N ARG A 354 8.21 -14.32 14.18
CA ARG A 354 7.42 -15.20 13.31
C ARG A 354 6.16 -15.69 13.99
N ARG A 355 6.26 -15.96 15.30
CA ARG A 355 5.14 -16.32 16.17
C ARG A 355 5.00 -15.27 17.27
N MET A 356 3.77 -14.87 17.62
CA MET A 356 3.54 -13.85 18.63
C MET A 356 2.30 -14.10 19.50
N ARG A 357 2.37 -13.60 20.73
CA ARG A 357 1.21 -13.36 21.59
C ARG A 357 0.84 -11.87 21.47
N LEU A 358 -0.30 -11.57 20.85
CA LEU A 358 -0.65 -10.20 20.48
C LEU A 358 -1.53 -9.52 21.55
N MET A 359 -1.04 -8.42 22.10
CA MET A 359 -1.74 -7.58 23.08
C MET A 359 -2.82 -6.71 22.41
N THR A 360 -4.04 -7.24 22.26
CA THR A 360 -5.15 -6.56 21.58
C THR A 360 -6.54 -6.93 22.11
N ASN A 361 -7.41 -5.92 22.17
CA ASN A 361 -8.84 -6.07 22.43
C ASN A 361 -9.68 -6.05 21.14
N ASN A 362 -9.06 -5.81 19.98
CA ASN A 362 -9.73 -5.87 18.69
C ASN A 362 -9.44 -7.22 18.01
N PRO A 363 -10.43 -8.13 17.89
CA PRO A 363 -10.25 -9.40 17.21
C PRO A 363 -9.97 -9.21 15.71
N LYS A 364 -10.40 -8.10 15.11
CA LYS A 364 -10.13 -7.81 13.69
C LYS A 364 -8.65 -7.62 13.39
N LYS A 365 -7.84 -7.21 14.38
CA LYS A 365 -6.38 -7.07 14.24
C LYS A 365 -5.64 -8.41 14.10
N LEU A 366 -6.32 -9.54 14.33
CA LEU A 366 -5.75 -10.87 14.14
C LEU A 366 -5.76 -11.26 12.65
N TYR A 367 -6.74 -10.80 11.89
CA TYR A 367 -6.88 -11.12 10.47
C TYR A 367 -5.92 -10.28 9.62
N GLY A 368 -5.21 -10.93 8.72
CA GLY A 368 -4.31 -10.28 7.75
C GLY A 368 -2.82 -10.33 8.07
N LEU A 369 -2.41 -10.72 9.29
CA LEU A 369 -1.00 -10.94 9.65
C LEU A 369 -0.45 -12.27 9.08
N GLU A 370 -1.30 -13.27 8.95
CA GLU A 370 -0.93 -14.59 8.40
C GLU A 370 -0.37 -14.51 6.98
N GLY A 371 -0.89 -13.57 6.16
CA GLY A 371 -0.39 -13.30 4.81
C GLY A 371 1.05 -12.74 4.76
N PHE A 372 1.61 -12.33 5.88
CA PHE A 372 3.00 -11.90 6.01
C PHE A 372 3.89 -13.00 6.63
N GLY A 373 3.38 -14.23 6.80
CA GLY A 373 4.11 -15.30 7.49
C GLY A 373 4.27 -15.07 9.00
N LEU A 374 3.36 -14.28 9.59
CA LEU A 374 3.27 -14.05 11.03
C LEU A 374 2.11 -14.87 11.62
N GLU A 375 2.41 -15.71 12.60
CA GLU A 375 1.44 -16.51 13.34
C GLU A 375 1.10 -15.81 14.66
N VAL A 376 -0.20 -15.62 14.94
CA VAL A 376 -0.65 -15.17 16.25
C VAL A 376 -1.07 -16.39 17.07
N SER A 377 -0.23 -16.80 18.02
CA SER A 377 -0.46 -17.98 18.85
C SER A 377 -1.47 -17.73 19.97
N GLU A 378 -1.60 -16.47 20.40
CA GLU A 378 -2.48 -16.08 21.51
C GLU A 378 -2.90 -14.62 21.37
N ARG A 379 -4.15 -14.31 21.72
CA ARG A 379 -4.62 -12.93 21.94
C ARG A 379 -4.55 -12.63 23.44
N VAL A 380 -3.70 -11.68 23.82
CA VAL A 380 -3.56 -11.22 25.21
C VAL A 380 -4.40 -9.94 25.40
N PRO A 381 -5.38 -9.93 26.33
CA PRO A 381 -6.16 -8.72 26.62
C PRO A 381 -5.31 -7.58 27.19
N ILE A 382 -5.70 -6.34 26.90
CA ILE A 382 -5.06 -5.12 27.40
C ILE A 382 -6.12 -4.13 27.90
N ASP A 383 -6.75 -4.51 29.00
CA ASP A 383 -7.86 -3.78 29.56
C ASP A 383 -7.39 -2.64 30.47
N ILE A 384 -7.99 -1.48 30.27
CA ILE A 384 -7.81 -0.29 31.09
C ILE A 384 -9.17 0.01 31.72
N PRO A 385 -9.23 0.24 33.05
CA PRO A 385 -10.48 0.65 33.68
C PRO A 385 -11.09 1.88 32.99
N PRO A 386 -12.38 1.84 32.62
CA PRO A 386 -13.04 2.96 31.95
C PRO A 386 -13.10 4.18 32.89
N ARG A 387 -13.08 5.37 32.29
CA ARG A 387 -13.33 6.64 32.96
C ARG A 387 -14.67 7.22 32.51
N PRO A 388 -15.31 8.12 33.28
CA PRO A 388 -16.55 8.77 32.85
C PRO A 388 -16.46 9.39 31.45
N GLU A 389 -15.31 9.97 31.09
CA GLU A 389 -15.10 10.68 29.83
C GLU A 389 -14.99 9.76 28.59
N ASN A 390 -14.64 8.48 28.77
CA ASN A 390 -14.47 7.53 27.66
C ASN A 390 -15.44 6.35 27.67
N ALA A 391 -16.33 6.24 28.66
CA ALA A 391 -17.29 5.15 28.76
C ALA A 391 -18.12 4.98 27.47
N ARG A 392 -18.67 6.08 26.92
CA ARG A 392 -19.43 6.07 25.65
C ARG A 392 -18.57 5.62 24.48
N TYR A 393 -17.32 6.06 24.41
CA TYR A 393 -16.38 5.69 23.36
C TYR A 393 -16.02 4.20 23.39
N LEU A 394 -15.77 3.65 24.58
CA LEU A 394 -15.47 2.22 24.76
C LEU A 394 -16.69 1.35 24.43
N GLU A 395 -17.89 1.81 24.77
CA GLU A 395 -19.13 1.09 24.43
C GLU A 395 -19.38 1.07 22.90
N VAL A 396 -19.09 2.17 22.19
CA VAL A 396 -19.14 2.19 20.72
C VAL A 396 -18.13 1.22 20.12
N LYS A 397 -16.89 1.16 20.65
CA LYS A 397 -15.89 0.16 20.23
C LYS A 397 -16.40 -1.27 20.40
N ARG A 398 -17.06 -1.56 21.53
CA ARG A 398 -17.63 -2.88 21.80
C ARG A 398 -18.76 -3.20 20.82
N ARG A 399 -19.80 -2.36 20.76
CA ARG A 399 -21.03 -2.61 20.00
C ARG A 399 -20.86 -2.51 18.49
N LYS A 400 -20.21 -1.45 18.01
CA LYS A 400 -20.15 -1.14 16.56
C LYS A 400 -18.86 -1.64 15.91
N MET A 401 -17.77 -1.78 16.67
CA MET A 401 -16.46 -2.16 16.10
C MET A 401 -16.01 -3.58 16.45
N GLY A 402 -16.77 -4.28 17.32
CA GLY A 402 -16.52 -5.68 17.67
C GLY A 402 -15.35 -5.88 18.64
N HIS A 403 -14.97 -4.86 19.42
CA HIS A 403 -13.92 -5.00 20.42
C HIS A 403 -14.38 -5.85 21.61
N LEU A 404 -13.51 -6.74 22.08
CA LEU A 404 -13.69 -7.54 23.28
C LEU A 404 -13.23 -6.73 24.49
N LEU A 405 -14.15 -5.95 25.07
CA LEU A 405 -13.92 -5.13 26.25
C LEU A 405 -14.88 -5.57 27.37
N PRO A 406 -14.44 -5.58 28.64
CA PRO A 406 -15.32 -5.88 29.78
C PRO A 406 -16.44 -4.84 29.89
N GLU A 407 -17.60 -5.25 30.42
CA GLU A 407 -18.73 -4.34 30.65
C GLU A 407 -18.38 -3.29 31.71
N ALA A 408 -18.86 -2.06 31.52
CA ALA A 408 -18.63 -0.98 32.48
C ALA A 408 -19.24 -1.36 33.85
N GLY A 409 -18.40 -1.76 34.80
CA GLY A 409 -18.79 -2.20 36.14
C GLY A 409 -18.59 -3.68 36.46
N GLY A 410 -18.15 -4.50 35.49
CA GLY A 410 -17.75 -5.89 35.75
C GLY A 410 -16.29 -5.97 36.23
N ALA A 411 -16.05 -6.52 37.42
CA ALA A 411 -14.69 -6.85 37.86
C ALA A 411 -14.04 -7.86 36.89
N PRO A 412 -12.70 -7.79 36.68
CA PRO A 412 -12.02 -8.75 35.82
C PRO A 412 -12.10 -10.15 36.42
N GLY A 413 -12.59 -11.11 35.62
CA GLY A 413 -12.58 -12.54 35.91
C GLY A 413 -11.41 -13.25 35.27
#